data_AF-A0A929FD84-F1
#
_entry.id   AF-A0A929FD84-F1
#
_cell.length_a   1.000
_cell.length_b   1.000
_cell.length_c   1.000
_cell.angle_alpha   90.00
_cell.angle_beta   90.00
_cell.angle_gamma   90.00
#
_symmetry.space_group_name_H-M   'P 1'
#
loop_
_entity.id
_entity.type
_entity.pdbx_description
1 polymer ?
#
loop_
_entity_poly.entity_id
_entity_poly.type
_entity_poly.pdbx_seq_one_letter_code
_entity_poly.pdbx_strand_id
1 'polypeptide(L)'
;MPTMSLQQLAQRFSQRHPPCAERIYRNTLAVGAVAQYLRLLGIATDVSQSDSWHPVLQLVNDVADLYLPGYGRVECRVVEGDAADCYVPANVSCDRIAYIIVRLYLDSAEPEAALLGFATKVASERIQLHHLRSLSELPQYLNAYRDLAILTTPEG
;
A
#
# COMPACT_ATOMS: atom_id res chain seq x y z
N MET A 1 -4.80 -18.84 -19.33
CA MET A 1 -4.03 -19.29 -18.15
C MET A 1 -4.82 -18.89 -16.92
N PRO A 2 -4.95 -19.72 -15.88
CA PRO A 2 -5.69 -19.33 -14.69
C PRO A 2 -4.98 -18.15 -14.01
N THR A 3 -5.70 -17.05 -13.84
CA THR A 3 -5.27 -15.89 -13.06
C THR A 3 -5.16 -16.34 -11.61
N MET A 4 -3.96 -16.33 -11.03
CA MET A 4 -3.76 -16.63 -9.59
C MET A 4 -4.58 -15.66 -8.73
N SER A 5 -5.19 -16.16 -7.64
CA SER A 5 -5.83 -15.30 -6.65
C SER A 5 -4.79 -14.48 -5.86
N LEU A 6 -5.23 -13.38 -5.24
CA LEU A 6 -4.35 -12.55 -4.42
C LEU A 6 -3.72 -13.35 -3.27
N GLN A 7 -4.51 -14.21 -2.62
CA GLN A 7 -4.03 -15.08 -1.55
C GLN A 7 -2.98 -16.08 -2.06
N GLN A 8 -3.19 -16.70 -3.22
CA GLN A 8 -2.21 -17.62 -3.83
C GLN A 8 -0.90 -16.90 -4.18
N LEU A 9 -1.00 -15.65 -4.67
CA LEU A 9 0.18 -14.84 -4.96
C LEU A 9 0.96 -14.49 -3.68
N ALA A 10 0.25 -14.04 -2.64
CA ALA A 10 0.85 -13.73 -1.34
C ALA A 10 1.55 -14.96 -0.72
N GLN A 11 0.91 -16.14 -0.78
CA GLN A 11 1.51 -17.40 -0.35
C GLN A 11 2.81 -17.69 -1.14
N ARG A 12 2.77 -17.58 -2.47
CA ARG A 12 3.94 -17.83 -3.32
C ARG A 12 5.10 -16.88 -3.03
N PHE A 13 4.83 -15.60 -2.75
CA PHE A 13 5.87 -14.64 -2.40
C PHE A 13 6.49 -14.96 -1.03
N SER A 14 5.64 -15.27 -0.03
CA SER A 14 6.09 -15.57 1.33
C SER A 14 6.97 -16.82 1.45
N GLN A 15 6.71 -17.86 0.65
CA GLN A 15 7.43 -19.14 0.70
C GLN A 15 8.92 -19.05 0.33
N ARG A 16 9.36 -17.92 -0.25
CA ARG A 16 10.75 -17.76 -0.69
C ARG A 16 11.73 -17.61 0.49
N HIS A 17 11.29 -17.03 1.61
CA HIS A 17 12.16 -16.70 2.75
C HIS A 17 11.43 -16.76 4.10
N PRO A 18 11.64 -17.80 4.92
CA PRO A 18 10.91 -18.00 6.19
C PRO A 18 10.96 -16.81 7.18
N PRO A 19 12.11 -16.12 7.39
CA PRO A 19 12.18 -15.05 8.39
C PRO A 19 11.32 -13.81 8.06
N CYS A 20 10.95 -13.61 6.79
CA CYS A 20 10.17 -12.46 6.33
C CYS A 20 8.84 -12.88 5.68
N ALA A 21 8.49 -14.17 5.76
CA ALA A 21 7.34 -14.75 5.07
C ALA A 21 6.04 -14.07 5.47
N GLU A 22 5.79 -13.91 6.77
CA GLU A 22 4.57 -13.27 7.29
C GLU A 22 4.44 -11.82 6.82
N ARG A 23 5.52 -11.03 6.93
CA ARG A 23 5.55 -9.65 6.46
C ARG A 23 5.22 -9.56 4.97
N ILE A 24 5.91 -10.34 4.14
CA ILE A 24 5.69 -10.36 2.68
C ILE A 24 4.26 -10.76 2.35
N TYR A 25 3.72 -11.77 3.04
CA TYR A 25 2.34 -12.21 2.88
C TYR A 25 1.35 -11.07 3.15
N ARG A 26 1.46 -10.42 4.32
CA ARG A 26 0.57 -9.35 4.76
C ARG A 26 0.68 -8.11 3.88
N ASN A 27 1.89 -7.70 3.51
CA ASN A 27 2.12 -6.57 2.60
C ASN A 27 1.50 -6.85 1.22
N THR A 28 1.63 -8.08 0.70
CA THR A 28 1.05 -8.46 -0.59
C THR A 28 -0.49 -8.38 -0.55
N LEU A 29 -1.11 -8.87 0.53
CA LEU A 29 -2.56 -8.76 0.71
C LEU A 29 -3.01 -7.29 0.79
N ALA A 30 -2.29 -6.45 1.54
CA ALA A 30 -2.61 -5.04 1.68
C ALA A 30 -2.53 -4.29 0.34
N VAL A 31 -1.44 -4.48 -0.41
CA VAL A 31 -1.26 -3.87 -1.75
C VAL A 31 -2.37 -4.34 -2.69
N GLY A 32 -2.71 -5.63 -2.68
CA GLY A 32 -3.76 -6.16 -3.54
C GLY A 32 -5.15 -5.62 -3.21
N ALA A 33 -5.48 -5.49 -1.92
CA ALA A 33 -6.75 -4.91 -1.47
C ALA A 33 -6.88 -3.43 -1.88
N VAL A 34 -5.80 -2.65 -1.69
CA VAL A 34 -5.76 -1.25 -2.11
C VAL A 34 -5.83 -1.13 -3.63
N ALA A 35 -5.12 -1.97 -4.38
CA ALA A 35 -5.17 -1.97 -5.83
C ALA A 35 -6.57 -2.33 -6.37
N GLN A 36 -7.27 -3.25 -5.72
CA GLN A 36 -8.66 -3.54 -6.04
C GLN A 36 -9.58 -2.35 -5.75
N TYR A 37 -9.45 -1.74 -4.57
CA TYR A 37 -10.22 -0.55 -4.20
C TYR A 37 -10.06 0.60 -5.20
N LEU A 38 -8.81 0.95 -5.55
CA LEU A 38 -8.52 2.03 -6.48
C LEU A 38 -9.04 1.75 -7.90
N ARG A 39 -8.94 0.49 -8.38
CA ARG A 39 -9.51 0.09 -9.67
C ARG A 39 -11.03 0.24 -9.70
N LEU A 40 -11.74 -0.05 -8.60
CA LEU A 40 -13.19 0.17 -8.50
C LEU A 40 -13.55 1.66 -8.60
N LEU A 41 -12.66 2.56 -8.20
CA LEU A 41 -12.81 4.01 -8.36
C LEU A 41 -12.36 4.53 -9.74
N GLY A 42 -11.96 3.64 -10.66
CA GLY A 42 -11.44 4.02 -11.97
C GLY A 42 -10.01 4.57 -11.96
N ILE A 43 -9.27 4.39 -10.86
CA ILE A 43 -7.87 4.80 -10.75
C ILE A 43 -6.98 3.64 -11.18
N ALA A 44 -6.12 3.89 -12.18
CA ALA A 44 -5.17 2.90 -12.68
C ALA A 44 -4.09 2.59 -11.64
N THR A 45 -3.68 1.32 -11.58
CA THR A 45 -2.66 0.82 -10.64
C THR A 45 -1.71 -0.11 -11.39
N ASP A 46 -0.41 -0.04 -11.11
CA ASP A 46 0.59 -0.93 -11.70
C ASP A 46 1.54 -1.48 -10.63
N VAL A 47 1.24 -2.71 -10.19
CA VAL A 47 2.07 -3.42 -9.22
C VAL A 47 3.45 -3.76 -9.79
N SER A 48 3.62 -3.89 -11.11
CA SER A 48 4.91 -4.29 -11.71
C SER A 48 6.01 -3.23 -11.55
N GLN A 49 5.61 -1.96 -11.35
CA GLN A 49 6.49 -0.82 -11.09
C GLN A 49 6.67 -0.52 -9.60
N SER A 50 6.12 -1.39 -8.74
CA SER A 50 6.18 -1.25 -7.28
C SER A 50 7.29 -2.12 -6.70
N ASP A 51 8.03 -1.58 -5.74
CA ASP A 51 9.10 -2.32 -5.04
C ASP A 51 8.53 -3.52 -4.27
N SER A 52 7.28 -3.40 -3.82
CA SER A 52 6.46 -4.44 -3.21
C SER A 52 6.17 -5.63 -4.11
N TRP A 53 6.54 -5.59 -5.40
CA TRP A 53 6.46 -6.70 -6.34
C TRP A 53 7.83 -7.17 -6.83
N HIS A 54 8.90 -6.50 -6.41
CA HIS A 54 10.27 -6.88 -6.75
C HIS A 54 10.83 -7.88 -5.72
N PRO A 55 11.21 -9.12 -6.10
CA PRO A 55 11.54 -10.19 -5.17
C PRO A 55 12.67 -9.84 -4.18
N VAL A 56 13.68 -9.12 -4.64
CA VAL A 56 14.81 -8.72 -3.78
C VAL A 56 14.41 -7.60 -2.83
N LEU A 57 13.58 -6.65 -3.28
CA LEU A 57 13.21 -5.48 -2.46
C LEU A 57 12.21 -5.86 -1.37
N GLN A 58 11.27 -6.75 -1.67
CA GLN A 58 10.39 -7.38 -0.66
C GLN A 58 11.15 -8.08 0.47
N LEU A 59 12.34 -8.63 0.16
CA LEU A 59 13.16 -9.35 1.14
C LEU A 59 13.90 -8.38 2.05
N VAL A 60 14.58 -7.38 1.46
CA VAL A 60 15.47 -6.48 2.20
C VAL A 60 14.72 -5.31 2.86
N ASN A 61 13.54 -4.95 2.35
CA ASN A 61 12.73 -3.84 2.86
C ASN A 61 11.35 -4.32 3.33
N ASP A 62 10.81 -3.68 4.36
CA ASP A 62 9.39 -3.76 4.69
C ASP A 62 8.60 -2.80 3.78
N VAL A 63 8.49 -3.18 2.50
CA VAL A 63 7.86 -2.36 1.46
C VAL A 63 6.51 -2.94 1.03
N ALA A 64 5.55 -2.05 0.84
CA ALA A 64 4.17 -2.35 0.43
C ALA A 64 3.63 -1.18 -0.41
N ASP A 65 4.48 -0.64 -1.27
CA ASP A 65 4.09 0.43 -2.18
C ASP A 65 3.17 -0.08 -3.30
N LEU A 66 2.41 0.85 -3.85
CA LEU A 66 1.64 0.65 -5.06
C LEU A 66 1.84 1.87 -5.96
N TYR A 67 2.38 1.63 -7.15
CA TYR A 67 2.53 2.66 -8.17
C TYR A 67 1.21 2.96 -8.86
N LEU A 68 0.90 4.25 -8.95
CA LEU A 68 -0.27 4.82 -9.60
C LEU A 68 0.20 5.67 -10.78
N PRO A 69 0.06 5.19 -12.03
CA PRO A 69 0.50 5.92 -13.21
C PRO A 69 -0.04 7.35 -13.26
N GLY A 70 0.86 8.32 -13.41
CA GLY A 70 0.51 9.74 -13.46
C GLY A 70 0.26 10.41 -12.09
N TYR A 71 0.38 9.69 -10.98
CA TYR A 71 0.23 10.25 -9.62
C TYR A 71 1.48 10.06 -8.76
N GLY A 72 2.10 8.88 -8.79
CA GLY A 72 3.23 8.52 -7.92
C GLY A 72 2.99 7.20 -7.18
N ARG A 73 3.59 7.02 -5.99
CA ARG A 73 3.46 5.80 -5.18
C ARG A 73 2.66 6.05 -3.91
N VAL A 74 1.74 5.15 -3.58
CA VAL A 74 1.13 5.09 -2.25
C VAL A 74 1.74 3.94 -1.46
N GLU A 75 1.77 4.03 -0.13
CA GLU A 75 2.26 2.97 0.74
C GLU A 75 1.09 2.30 1.46
N CYS A 76 0.97 0.98 1.35
CA CYS A 76 -0.15 0.20 1.90
C CYS A 76 0.29 -0.45 3.22
N ARG A 77 -0.05 0.15 4.36
CA ARG A 77 0.46 -0.29 5.66
C ARG A 77 -0.58 -1.08 6.44
N VAL A 78 -0.17 -2.23 6.95
CA VAL A 78 -1.02 -3.08 7.79
C VAL A 78 -0.98 -2.58 9.23
N VAL A 79 -2.15 -2.40 9.85
CA VAL A 79 -2.24 -2.22 11.29
C VAL A 79 -2.33 -3.58 12.00
N GLU A 80 -1.59 -3.71 13.09
CA GLU A 80 -1.53 -4.92 13.91
C GLU A 80 -2.63 -4.95 14.97
N GLY A 81 -3.44 -6.00 15.00
CA GLY A 81 -4.49 -6.20 16.02
C GLY A 81 -5.28 -4.92 16.29
N ASP A 82 -5.63 -4.65 17.54
CA ASP A 82 -6.38 -3.45 17.93
C ASP A 82 -5.50 -2.21 18.17
N ALA A 83 -4.33 -2.12 17.52
CA ALA A 83 -3.44 -0.98 17.70
C ALA A 83 -4.10 0.35 17.29
N ALA A 84 -3.83 1.40 18.07
CA ALA A 84 -4.32 2.76 17.86
C ALA A 84 -3.53 3.54 16.81
N ASP A 85 -2.41 2.97 16.35
CA ASP A 85 -1.54 3.54 15.33
C ASP A 85 -0.91 2.45 14.44
N CYS A 86 -0.39 2.89 13.31
CA CYS A 86 0.25 2.03 12.32
C CYS A 86 1.70 2.45 12.14
N TYR A 87 2.61 1.47 12.15
CA TYR A 87 4.04 1.70 11.93
C TYR A 87 4.35 1.87 10.43
N VAL A 88 5.25 2.80 10.14
CA VAL A 88 5.75 3.12 8.81
C VAL A 88 7.27 3.14 8.88
N PRO A 89 7.96 2.19 8.23
CA PRO A 89 9.42 2.15 8.21
C PRO A 89 10.04 3.43 7.63
N ALA A 90 11.07 4.02 8.26
CA ALA A 90 11.74 5.22 7.73
C ALA A 90 12.35 5.05 6.32
N ASN A 91 12.73 3.83 5.93
CA ASN A 91 13.33 3.57 4.62
C ASN A 91 12.32 3.63 3.45
N VAL A 92 11.00 3.75 3.71
CA VAL A 92 9.97 3.77 2.68
C VAL A 92 9.22 5.11 2.56
N SER A 93 9.59 6.16 3.30
CA SER A 93 8.77 7.37 3.40
C SER A 93 9.02 8.48 2.35
N CYS A 94 10.16 8.45 1.63
CA CYS A 94 10.66 9.64 0.92
C CYS A 94 9.98 9.97 -0.42
N ASP A 95 9.22 9.07 -1.02
CA ASP A 95 8.60 9.22 -2.35
C ASP A 95 7.12 8.80 -2.37
N ARG A 96 6.50 8.67 -1.20
CA ARG A 96 5.10 8.24 -1.06
C ARG A 96 4.18 9.45 -0.98
N ILE A 97 3.21 9.47 -1.89
CA ILE A 97 2.22 10.54 -1.99
C ILE A 97 1.09 10.38 -0.97
N ALA A 98 0.87 9.16 -0.48
CA ALA A 98 -0.07 8.85 0.60
C ALA A 98 0.25 7.50 1.25
N TYR A 99 -0.29 7.29 2.45
CA TYR A 99 -0.19 6.08 3.24
C TYR A 99 -1.61 5.58 3.51
N ILE A 100 -1.97 4.42 2.99
CA ILE A 100 -3.30 3.83 3.13
C ILE A 100 -3.21 2.74 4.19
N ILE A 101 -4.02 2.87 5.24
CA ILE A 101 -3.99 1.93 6.37
C ILE A 101 -5.00 0.82 6.14
N VAL A 102 -4.52 -0.42 6.26
CA VAL A 102 -5.28 -1.64 6.02
C VAL A 102 -5.28 -2.51 7.27
N ARG A 103 -6.44 -3.07 7.59
CA ARG A 103 -6.62 -4.11 8.60
C ARG A 103 -6.90 -5.42 7.89
N LEU A 104 -6.17 -6.47 8.25
CA LEU A 104 -6.36 -7.81 7.68
C LEU A 104 -7.08 -8.70 8.70
N TYR A 105 -8.04 -9.49 8.22
CA TYR A 105 -8.69 -10.55 8.98
C TYR A 105 -8.30 -11.89 8.36
N LEU A 106 -7.50 -12.67 9.09
CA LEU A 106 -6.84 -13.88 8.58
C LEU A 106 -7.40 -15.18 9.19
N ASP A 107 -8.45 -15.09 10.00
CA ASP A 107 -9.03 -16.23 10.74
C ASP A 107 -9.87 -17.16 9.86
N SER A 108 -10.17 -16.75 8.63
CA SER A 108 -10.95 -17.50 7.64
C SER A 108 -10.09 -18.06 6.52
N ALA A 109 -10.65 -18.98 5.72
CA ALA A 109 -9.98 -19.52 4.54
C ALA A 109 -9.73 -18.47 3.44
N GLU A 110 -10.53 -17.40 3.43
CA GLU A 110 -10.44 -16.28 2.48
C GLU A 110 -10.10 -14.99 3.24
N PRO A 111 -8.84 -14.54 3.21
CA PRO A 111 -8.42 -13.33 3.90
C PRO A 111 -9.23 -12.11 3.49
N GLU A 112 -9.73 -11.38 4.47
CA GLU A 112 -10.44 -10.12 4.26
C GLU A 112 -9.56 -8.92 4.61
N ALA A 113 -9.83 -7.79 3.97
CA ALA A 113 -9.11 -6.54 4.20
C ALA A 113 -10.10 -5.38 4.34
N ALA A 114 -9.98 -4.63 5.44
CA ALA A 114 -10.67 -3.37 5.63
C ALA A 114 -9.68 -2.22 5.48
N LEU A 115 -9.95 -1.30 4.55
CA LEU A 115 -9.19 -0.05 4.44
C LEU A 115 -9.78 0.94 5.44
N LEU A 116 -8.96 1.45 6.36
CA LEU A 116 -9.41 2.27 7.48
C LEU A 116 -9.41 3.77 7.16
N GLY A 117 -8.61 4.19 6.19
CA GLY A 117 -8.38 5.59 5.86
C GLY A 117 -6.98 5.82 5.31
N PHE A 118 -6.61 7.09 5.11
CA PHE A 118 -5.28 7.43 4.62
C PHE A 118 -4.67 8.64 5.34
N ALA A 119 -3.35 8.71 5.31
CA ALA A 119 -2.56 9.87 5.73
C ALA A 119 -1.69 10.35 4.57
N THR A 120 -1.32 11.64 4.58
CA THR A 120 -0.49 12.26 3.52
C THR A 120 0.92 12.57 3.98
N LYS A 121 1.19 12.46 5.29
CA LYS A 121 2.48 12.74 5.92
C LYS A 121 2.71 11.77 7.07
N VAL A 122 3.98 11.46 7.32
CA VAL A 122 4.44 10.66 8.46
C VAL A 122 5.52 11.48 9.15
N ALA A 123 5.27 11.88 10.40
CA ALA A 123 6.21 12.72 11.16
C ALA A 123 7.17 11.91 12.04
N SER A 124 6.78 10.70 12.47
CA SER A 124 7.48 9.94 13.51
C SER A 124 7.39 8.43 13.32
N GLU A 125 7.49 7.95 12.06
CA GLU A 125 7.35 6.53 11.68
C GLU A 125 6.03 5.86 12.15
N ARG A 126 5.07 6.65 12.65
CA ARG A 126 3.78 6.16 13.14
C ARG A 126 2.68 7.07 12.64
N ILE A 127 1.59 6.46 12.21
CA ILE A 127 0.35 7.13 11.81
C ILE A 127 -0.71 6.78 12.84
N GLN A 128 -1.21 7.78 13.55
CA GLN A 128 -2.32 7.62 14.49
C GLN A 128 -3.62 7.38 13.72
N LEU A 129 -4.36 6.32 14.06
CA LEU A 129 -5.55 5.94 13.31
C LEU A 129 -6.68 6.99 13.37
N HIS A 130 -6.78 7.71 14.49
CA HIS A 130 -7.77 8.77 14.66
C HIS A 130 -7.49 10.03 13.82
N HIS A 131 -6.30 10.14 13.22
CA HIS A 131 -5.94 11.22 12.29
C HIS A 131 -6.11 10.84 10.82
N LEU A 132 -6.61 9.63 10.54
CA LEU A 132 -6.83 9.21 9.16
C LEU A 132 -7.93 10.03 8.50
N ARG A 133 -7.65 10.43 7.27
CA ARG A 133 -8.63 11.02 6.36
C ARG A 133 -9.51 9.92 5.78
N SER A 134 -10.74 10.27 5.44
CA SER A 134 -11.70 9.32 4.87
C SER A 134 -11.26 8.88 3.49
N LEU A 135 -11.40 7.59 3.17
CA LEU A 135 -11.09 7.09 1.82
C LEU A 135 -11.93 7.75 0.72
N SER A 136 -13.11 8.29 1.04
CA SER A 136 -13.91 9.05 0.07
C SER A 136 -13.22 10.33 -0.40
N GLU A 137 -12.28 10.89 0.37
CA GLU A 137 -11.49 12.06 -0.01
C GLU A 137 -10.28 11.70 -0.89
N LEU A 138 -9.92 10.42 -0.98
CA LEU A 138 -8.70 9.98 -1.65
C LEU A 138 -8.65 10.36 -3.14
N PRO A 139 -9.71 10.19 -3.95
CA PRO A 139 -9.68 10.59 -5.36
C PRO A 139 -9.43 12.08 -5.56
N GLN A 140 -10.09 12.91 -4.75
CA GLN A 140 -9.91 14.37 -4.80
C GLN A 140 -8.48 14.74 -4.42
N TYR A 141 -7.93 14.12 -3.39
CA TYR A 141 -6.55 14.32 -2.97
C TYR A 141 -5.55 13.95 -4.08
N LEU A 142 -5.69 12.77 -4.69
CA LEU A 142 -4.80 12.30 -5.75
C LEU A 142 -4.82 13.23 -6.97
N ASN A 143 -6.00 13.68 -7.40
CA ASN A 143 -6.13 14.65 -8.49
C ASN A 143 -5.41 15.97 -8.17
N ALA A 144 -5.64 16.54 -6.98
CA ALA A 144 -4.98 17.77 -6.56
C ALA A 144 -3.44 17.61 -6.50
N TYR A 145 -2.95 16.45 -6.05
CA TYR A 145 -1.52 16.16 -6.03
C TYR A 145 -0.92 16.12 -7.44
N ARG A 146 -1.58 15.45 -8.39
CA ARG A 146 -1.14 15.40 -9.79
C ARG A 146 -1.06 16.78 -10.41
N ASP A 147 -2.08 17.60 -10.22
CA ASP A 147 -2.15 18.93 -10.83
C ASP A 147 -1.02 19.83 -10.29
N LEU A 148 -0.71 19.73 -8.99
CA LEU A 148 0.44 20.41 -8.40
C LEU A 148 1.78 19.90 -8.96
N ALA A 149 1.94 18.58 -9.11
CA ALA A 149 3.18 18.00 -9.63
C ALA A 149 3.49 18.49 -11.05
N ILE A 150 2.48 18.59 -11.92
CA ILE A 150 2.61 19.10 -13.29
C ILE A 150 3.07 20.57 -13.31
N LEU A 151 2.59 21.40 -12.38
CA LEU A 151 2.95 22.82 -12.31
C LEU A 151 4.39 23.05 -11.79
N THR A 152 4.99 22.05 -11.15
CA THR A 152 6.33 22.14 -10.54
C THR A 152 7.45 21.51 -11.36
N THR A 153 7.13 20.76 -12.43
CA THR A 153 8.14 20.29 -13.39
C THR A 153 8.58 21.45 -14.28
N PRO A 154 9.85 21.88 -14.26
CA PRO A 154 10.34 22.89 -15.18
C PRO A 154 10.17 22.37 -16.61
N GLU A 155 9.58 23.19 -17.49
CA GLU A 155 9.62 22.92 -18.92
C GLU A 155 11.09 22.84 -19.34
N GLY A 156 11.49 21.64 -19.81
CA GLY A 156 12.82 21.39 -20.36
C GLY A 156 12.98 21.98 -21.75
#